data_AF-A0A661B0Z9-F1
#
_entry.id   AF-A0A661B0Z9-F1
#
_cell.length_a   1.000
_cell.length_b   1.000
_cell.length_c   1.000
_cell.angle_alpha   90.00
_cell.angle_beta   90.00
_cell.angle_gamma   90.00
#
_symmetry.space_group_name_H-M   'P 1'
#
loop_
_entity.id
_entity.type
_entity.pdbx_description
1 polymer ?
#
loop_
_entity_poly.entity_id
_entity_poly.type
_entity_poly.pdbx_seq_one_letter_code
_entity_poly.pdbx_strand_id
1 'polypeptide(L)'
;IPRSAVVSVVGGGKGFLSIISSALVGSIVGGPVSSVYPLGAILLKKGATVAVAAVFMNAWIMVGIISMPFEISIFGKRFVLVRNIFAFVGAIVIGMLTGLILTGSII
;
A
#
# COMPACT_ATOMS: atom_id res chain seq x y z
N ILE A 1 -8.28 16.81 11.68
CA ILE A 1 -7.13 15.87 11.61
C ILE A 1 -5.84 16.69 11.66
N PRO A 2 -5.00 16.56 12.68
CA PRO A 2 -3.85 17.45 12.88
C PRO A 2 -2.80 17.24 11.78
N ARG A 3 -2.38 18.35 11.15
CA ARG A 3 -1.50 18.37 9.97
C ARG A 3 -0.13 17.72 10.20
N SER A 4 0.33 17.64 11.45
CA SER A 4 1.65 17.10 11.82
C SER A 4 1.77 15.58 11.68
N ALA A 5 0.73 14.81 11.98
CA ALA A 5 0.77 13.34 11.85
C ALA A 5 0.75 12.90 10.37
N VAL A 6 0.11 13.69 9.51
CA VAL A 6 0.14 13.45 8.06
C VAL A 6 1.52 13.79 7.49
N VAL A 7 2.20 14.82 8.00
CA VAL A 7 3.53 15.23 7.53
C VAL A 7 4.66 14.33 8.04
N SER A 8 4.55 13.69 9.21
CA SER A 8 5.59 12.74 9.66
C SER A 8 5.46 11.35 9.03
N VAL A 9 4.23 10.92 8.69
CA VAL A 9 3.98 9.60 8.05
C VAL A 9 4.03 9.69 6.51
N VAL A 10 3.76 10.87 5.94
CA VAL A 10 3.67 11.12 4.47
C VAL A 10 4.58 12.26 4.00
N GLY A 11 4.91 13.23 4.84
CA GLY A 11 5.51 14.52 4.46
C GLY A 11 7.04 14.55 4.34
N GLY A 12 7.60 13.52 3.72
CA GLY A 12 8.95 13.57 3.18
C GLY A 12 9.03 13.13 1.72
N GLY A 13 7.99 12.51 1.14
CA GLY A 13 7.94 11.96 -0.23
C GLY A 13 8.98 10.87 -0.54
N LYS A 14 10.05 10.81 0.24
CA LYS A 14 11.33 10.23 -0.08
C LYS A 14 11.77 9.38 1.11
N GLY A 15 11.84 8.07 0.90
CA GLY A 15 12.45 7.16 1.85
C GLY A 15 11.67 5.88 2.08
N PHE A 16 12.41 4.89 2.58
CA PHE A 16 11.89 3.54 2.82
C PHE A 16 10.74 3.51 3.85
N LEU A 17 10.72 4.46 4.79
CA LEU A 17 9.66 4.58 5.79
C LEU A 17 8.29 4.88 5.17
N SER A 18 8.23 5.75 4.15
CA SER A 18 6.99 6.08 3.45
C SER A 18 6.44 4.91 2.63
N ILE A 19 7.34 4.06 2.11
CA ILE A 19 6.95 2.84 1.39
C ILE A 19 6.30 1.86 2.37
N ILE A 20 6.95 1.57 3.49
CA ILE A 20 6.39 0.66 4.51
C ILE A 20 5.07 1.21 5.07
N SER A 21 5.02 2.50 5.43
CA SER A 21 3.79 3.09 5.97
C SER A 21 2.65 3.04 4.95
N SER A 22 2.92 3.29 3.68
CA SER A 22 1.92 3.19 2.61
C SER A 22 1.40 1.77 2.39
N ALA A 23 2.27 0.76 2.49
CA ALA A 23 1.87 -0.64 2.42
C ALA A 23 0.98 -1.03 3.60
N LEU A 24 1.33 -0.62 4.82
CA LEU A 24 0.54 -0.88 6.03
C LEU A 24 -0.84 -0.20 5.96
N VAL A 25 -0.88 1.08 5.57
CA VAL A 25 -2.16 1.79 5.43
C VAL A 25 -2.99 1.15 4.33
N GLY A 26 -2.42 0.89 3.15
CA GLY A 26 -3.12 0.22 2.06
C GLY A 26 -3.67 -1.14 2.46
N SER A 27 -2.94 -1.90 3.27
CA SER A 27 -3.37 -3.22 3.75
C SER A 27 -4.57 -3.20 4.70
N ILE A 28 -4.72 -2.14 5.49
CA ILE A 28 -5.79 -2.00 6.47
C ILE A 28 -7.04 -1.43 5.81
N VAL A 29 -6.87 -0.47 4.89
CA VAL A 29 -8.00 0.17 4.25
C VAL A 29 -8.58 -0.77 3.20
N GLY A 30 -9.83 -1.14 3.39
CA GLY A 30 -10.59 -1.90 2.39
C GLY A 30 -11.84 -1.16 1.95
N GLY A 31 -12.29 -1.49 0.75
CA GLY A 31 -13.41 -0.85 0.10
C GLY A 31 -13.43 -1.21 -1.38
N PRO A 32 -14.35 -0.62 -2.17
CA PRO A 32 -14.37 -0.82 -3.61
C PRO A 32 -13.03 -0.48 -4.25
N VAL A 33 -12.55 -1.33 -5.16
CA VAL A 33 -11.27 -1.11 -5.87
C VAL A 33 -11.26 0.24 -6.60
N SER A 34 -12.41 0.73 -7.06
CA SER A 34 -12.55 2.04 -7.70
C SER A 34 -12.14 3.22 -6.79
N SER A 35 -12.23 3.08 -5.46
CA SER A 35 -11.84 4.13 -4.51
C SER A 35 -10.32 4.31 -4.39
N VAL A 36 -9.53 3.32 -4.81
CA VAL A 36 -8.07 3.38 -4.68
C VAL A 36 -7.44 4.43 -5.61
N TYR A 37 -8.02 4.61 -6.80
CA TYR A 37 -7.52 5.55 -7.82
C TYR A 37 -7.57 7.02 -7.40
N PRO A 38 -8.71 7.57 -6.90
CA PRO A 38 -8.74 8.94 -6.42
C PRO A 38 -7.83 9.15 -5.19
N LEU A 39 -7.70 8.16 -4.32
CA LEU A 39 -6.79 8.22 -3.18
C LEU A 39 -5.31 8.25 -3.63
N GLY A 40 -4.96 7.42 -4.60
CA GLY A 40 -3.65 7.46 -5.26
C GLY A 40 -3.34 8.82 -5.89
N ALA A 41 -4.30 9.41 -6.60
CA ALA A 41 -4.15 10.74 -7.17
C ALA A 41 -3.95 11.82 -6.09
N ILE A 42 -4.64 11.72 -4.96
CA ILE A 42 -4.45 12.64 -3.82
C ILE A 42 -3.05 12.47 -3.20
N LEU A 43 -2.55 11.24 -3.06
CA LEU A 43 -1.20 10.97 -2.56
C LEU A 43 -0.13 11.64 -3.44
N LEU A 44 -0.24 11.48 -4.76
CA LEU A 44 0.67 12.12 -5.71
C LEU A 44 0.58 13.65 -5.64
N LYS A 45 -0.64 14.22 -5.59
CA LYS A 45 -0.85 15.67 -5.43
C LYS A 45 -0.28 16.22 -4.12
N LYS A 46 -0.16 15.39 -3.09
CA LYS A 46 0.44 15.74 -1.79
C LYS A 46 1.95 15.53 -1.73
N GLY A 47 2.60 15.18 -2.84
CA GLY A 47 4.05 15.04 -2.94
C GLY A 47 4.58 13.64 -2.61
N ALA A 48 3.73 12.61 -2.58
CA ALA A 48 4.21 11.23 -2.53
C ALA A 48 4.87 10.83 -3.85
N THR A 49 5.90 9.97 -3.80
CA THR A 49 6.49 9.39 -5.01
C THR A 49 5.53 8.41 -5.70
N VAL A 50 5.80 8.17 -6.98
CA VAL A 50 5.09 7.14 -7.77
C VAL A 50 5.22 5.77 -7.11
N ALA A 51 6.38 5.45 -6.53
CA ALA A 51 6.59 4.21 -5.78
C ALA A 51 5.63 4.09 -4.59
N VAL A 52 5.53 5.13 -3.74
CA VAL A 52 4.65 5.15 -2.57
C VAL A 52 3.18 5.01 -2.97
N ALA A 53 2.75 5.74 -4.01
CA ALA A 53 1.38 5.64 -4.51
C ALA A 53 1.08 4.23 -5.07
N ALA A 54 2.01 3.63 -5.81
CA ALA A 54 1.85 2.30 -6.37
C ALA A 54 1.83 1.20 -5.29
N VAL A 55 2.71 1.30 -4.29
CA VAL A 55 2.73 0.38 -3.14
C VAL A 55 1.42 0.44 -2.37
N PHE A 56 0.91 1.64 -2.10
CA PHE A 56 -0.40 1.82 -1.47
C PHE A 56 -1.53 1.15 -2.27
N MET A 57 -1.58 1.41 -3.58
CA MET A 57 -2.62 0.84 -4.45
C MET A 57 -2.56 -0.69 -4.49
N ASN A 58 -1.36 -1.25 -4.65
CA ASN A 58 -1.19 -2.70 -4.68
C ASN A 58 -1.53 -3.35 -3.33
N ALA A 59 -1.10 -2.74 -2.21
CA ALA A 59 -1.41 -3.27 -0.89
C ALA A 59 -2.92 -3.29 -0.64
N TRP A 60 -3.64 -2.24 -1.01
CA TRP A 60 -5.11 -2.19 -0.91
C TRP A 60 -5.79 -3.34 -1.67
N ILE A 61 -5.30 -3.65 -2.87
CA ILE A 61 -5.94 -4.66 -3.73
C ILE A 61 -5.55 -6.08 -3.30
N MET A 62 -4.28 -6.31 -2.95
CA MET A 62 -3.74 -7.65 -2.74
C MET A 62 -3.92 -8.14 -1.30
N VAL A 63 -3.83 -7.24 -0.32
CA VAL A 63 -3.79 -7.57 1.11
C VAL A 63 -5.19 -7.53 1.69
N GLY A 64 -5.74 -8.71 1.96
CA GLY A 64 -7.10 -8.88 2.44
C GLY A 64 -7.17 -8.97 3.96
N ILE A 65 -6.80 -7.92 4.70
CA ILE A 65 -6.93 -7.95 6.18
C ILE A 65 -8.40 -8.02 6.59
N ILE A 66 -9.27 -7.25 5.93
CA ILE A 66 -10.70 -7.22 6.24
C ILE A 66 -11.38 -8.55 5.87
N SER A 67 -10.99 -9.16 4.74
CA SER A 67 -11.51 -10.47 4.31
C SER A 67 -10.86 -11.65 5.04
N MET A 68 -9.79 -11.42 5.80
CA MET A 68 -9.01 -12.47 6.45
C MET A 68 -9.84 -13.42 7.33
N PRO A 69 -10.77 -12.95 8.20
CA PRO A 69 -11.56 -13.85 9.05
C PRO A 69 -12.44 -14.82 8.23
N PHE A 70 -12.97 -14.33 7.12
CA PHE A 70 -13.77 -15.12 6.18
C PHE A 70 -12.91 -16.07 5.35
N GLU A 71 -11.74 -15.63 4.87
CA GLU A 71 -10.81 -16.52 4.16
C GLU A 71 -10.29 -17.64 5.08
N ILE A 72 -10.09 -17.37 6.38
CA ILE A 72 -9.61 -18.35 7.34
C ILE A 72 -10.64 -19.48 7.54
N SER A 73 -11.94 -19.17 7.53
CA SER A 73 -12.97 -20.18 7.70
C SER A 73 -13.11 -21.12 6.50
N ILE A 74 -12.75 -20.66 5.30
CA ILE A 74 -12.85 -21.44 4.06
C ILE A 74 -11.54 -22.18 3.74
N PHE A 75 -10.41 -21.48 3.77
CA PHE A 75 -9.12 -21.99 3.28
C PHE A 75 -8.17 -22.44 4.39
N GLY A 76 -8.50 -22.15 5.65
CA GLY A 76 -7.67 -22.46 6.80
C GLY A 76 -6.57 -21.42 7.06
N LYS A 77 -6.24 -21.26 8.35
CA LYS A 77 -5.35 -20.19 8.86
C LYS A 77 -3.96 -20.15 8.22
N ARG A 78 -3.35 -21.32 7.98
CA ARG A 78 -1.98 -21.40 7.42
C ARG A 78 -1.91 -20.83 6.00
N PHE A 79 -2.86 -21.20 5.16
CA PHE A 79 -2.90 -20.72 3.77
C PHE A 79 -3.09 -19.20 3.70
N VAL A 80 -4.05 -18.67 4.45
CA VAL A 80 -4.38 -17.24 4.44
C VAL A 80 -3.22 -16.37 4.92
N LEU A 81 -2.51 -16.80 5.98
CA LEU A 81 -1.34 -16.09 6.48
C LEU A 81 -0.22 -16.05 5.44
N VAL A 82 0.11 -17.20 4.85
CA VAL A 82 1.15 -17.28 3.81
C VAL A 82 0.76 -16.40 2.61
N ARG A 83 -0.48 -16.52 2.11
CA ARG A 83 -1.00 -15.69 1.00
C ARG A 83 -0.83 -14.21 1.30
N ASN A 84 -1.25 -13.74 2.48
CA ASN A 84 -1.19 -12.32 2.82
C ASN A 84 0.23 -11.80 2.98
N ILE A 85 1.15 -12.59 3.54
CA ILE A 85 2.56 -12.20 3.66
C ILE A 85 3.19 -12.05 2.27
N PHE A 86 2.98 -13.03 1.38
CA PHE A 86 3.46 -12.95 0.00
C PHE A 86 2.82 -11.80 -0.77
N ALA A 87 1.52 -11.55 -0.57
CA ALA A 87 0.82 -10.41 -1.16
C ALA A 87 1.38 -9.07 -0.69
N PHE A 88 1.67 -8.93 0.61
CA PHE A 88 2.24 -7.73 1.19
C PHE A 88 3.65 -7.44 0.65
N VAL A 89 4.52 -8.46 0.63
CA VAL A 89 5.87 -8.33 0.06
C VAL A 89 5.80 -8.02 -1.44
N GLY A 90 4.92 -8.73 -2.17
CA GLY A 90 4.69 -8.49 -3.59
C GLY A 90 4.23 -7.07 -3.89
N ALA A 91 3.32 -6.52 -3.09
CA ALA A 91 2.84 -5.15 -3.25
C ALA A 91 3.96 -4.11 -3.12
N ILE A 92 4.87 -4.30 -2.17
CA ILE A 92 6.06 -3.44 -1.98
C ILE A 92 7.00 -3.55 -3.18
N VAL A 93 7.34 -4.77 -3.59
CA VAL A 93 8.27 -5.03 -4.71
C VAL A 93 7.71 -4.44 -6.00
N ILE A 94 6.45 -4.73 -6.34
CA ILE A 94 5.82 -4.24 -7.57
C ILE A 94 5.71 -2.71 -7.53
N GLY A 95 5.30 -2.12 -6.41
CA GLY A 95 5.18 -0.67 -6.33
C GLY A 95 6.54 0.05 -6.43
N MET A 96 7.61 -0.52 -5.87
CA MET A 96 8.97 -0.04 -6.06
C MET A 96 9.41 -0.15 -7.52
N LEU A 97 9.14 -1.28 -8.19
CA LEU A 97 9.44 -1.47 -9.60
C LEU A 97 8.69 -0.46 -10.47
N THR A 98 7.41 -0.20 -10.19
CA THR A 98 6.62 0.81 -10.90
C THR A 98 7.25 2.20 -10.77
N GLY A 99 7.65 2.59 -9.57
CA GLY A 99 8.34 3.87 -9.36
C GLY A 99 9.69 3.94 -10.09
N LEU A 100 10.46 2.85 -10.07
CA LEU A 100 11.74 2.76 -10.78
C LEU A 100 11.55 2.87 -12.30
N ILE A 101 10.57 2.18 -12.88
CA ILE A 101 10.33 2.14 -14.32
C ILE A 101 9.80 3.49 -14.83
N LEU A 102 8.84 4.10 -14.12
CA LEU A 102 8.22 5.35 -14.58
C LEU A 102 9.07 6.59 -14.31
N THR A 103 9.84 6.62 -13.22
CA THR A 103 10.54 7.83 -12.75
C THR A 103 12.06 7.68 -12.74
N GLY A 104 12.60 6.46 -12.91
CA GLY A 104 14.04 6.19 -12.81
C GLY A 104 14.58 6.32 -11.39
N SER A 105 13.71 6.52 -10.39
CA SER A 105 14.08 6.74 -8.99
C SER A 105 12.93 6.32 -8.07
N ILE A 106 13.28 5.65 -6.98
CA ILE A 106 12.32 5.12 -5.99
C ILE A 106 12.07 6.16 -4.87
N ILE A 107 12.99 7.12 -4.71
CA ILE A 107 13.08 8.06 -3.58
C ILE A 107 13.03 9.51 -4.06
#